data_AF-A0A954PT42-F1
#
_entry.id   AF-A0A954PT42-F1
#
_cell.length_a   1.000
_cell.length_b   1.000
_cell.length_c   1.000
_cell.angle_alpha   90.00
_cell.angle_beta   90.00
_cell.angle_gamma   90.00
#
_symmetry.space_group_name_H-M   'P 1'
#
loop_
_entity.id
_entity.type
_entity.pdbx_description
1 polymer ?
#
loop_
_entity_poly.entity_id
_entity_poly.type
_entity_poly.pdbx_seq_one_letter_code
_entity_poly.pdbx_strand_id
1 'polypeptide(L)' 'TFMWLMEEVGELSSALRGNDRQNLAEEFADVIAWLTTIANVAEIDLNAALVAKYGGGCPGCGKLVCECPDSEKP' A
#
# COMPACT_ATOMS: atom_id res chain seq x y z
N THR A 1 -12.92 6.01 -10.07
CA THR A 1 -12.32 5.14 -9.04
C THR A 1 -10.92 5.60 -8.68
N PHE A 2 -10.03 5.86 -9.65
CA PHE A 2 -8.68 6.40 -9.36
C PHE A 2 -8.65 7.72 -8.57
N MET A 3 -9.55 8.66 -8.88
CA MET A 3 -9.61 9.95 -8.15
C MET A 3 -9.86 9.77 -6.64
N TRP A 4 -10.69 8.80 -6.24
CA TRP A 4 -10.95 8.50 -4.82
C TRP A 4 -9.70 7.98 -4.12
N LEU A 5 -8.95 7.04 -4.75
CA LEU A 5 -7.66 6.62 -4.18
C LEU A 5 -6.70 7.80 -3.96
N MET A 6 -6.68 8.77 -4.88
CA MET A 6 -5.83 9.96 -4.72
C MET A 6 -6.29 10.89 -3.60
N GLU A 7 -7.60 10.95 -3.35
CA GLU A 7 -8.19 11.67 -2.21
C GLU A 7 -7.72 11.05 -0.88
N GLU A 8 -7.88 9.73 -0.71
CA GLU A 8 -7.43 9.02 0.50
C GLU A 8 -5.92 9.16 0.74
N VAL A 9 -5.10 9.16 -0.32
CA VAL A 9 -3.65 9.42 -0.18
C VAL A 9 -3.38 10.85 0.32
N GLY A 10 -4.22 11.81 -0.08
CA GLY A 10 -4.18 13.18 0.42
C GLY A 10 -4.59 13.29 1.90
N GLU A 11 -5.63 12.57 2.30
CA GLU A 11 -6.10 12.51 3.68
C GLU A 11 -5.08 11.81 4.59
N LEU A 12 -4.52 10.67 4.17
CA LEU A 12 -3.40 10.00 4.84
C LEU A 12 -2.17 10.92 5.00
N SER A 13 -1.80 11.66 3.95
CA SER A 13 -0.70 12.63 4.00
C SER A 13 -0.95 13.73 5.05
N SER A 14 -2.20 14.13 5.22
CA SER A 14 -2.62 15.11 6.22
C SER A 14 -2.58 14.52 7.63
N ALA A 15 -3.12 13.30 7.82
CA ALA A 15 -3.12 12.60 9.10
C ALA A 15 -1.71 12.28 9.62
N LEU A 16 -0.77 11.97 8.72
CA LEU A 16 0.65 11.75 9.07
C LEU A 16 1.33 12.96 9.73
N ARG A 17 0.80 14.17 9.54
CA ARG A 17 1.31 15.40 10.16
C ARG A 17 0.64 15.72 11.50
N GLY A 18 -0.44 15.01 11.83
CA GLY A 18 -1.19 15.17 13.08
C GLY A 18 -0.73 14.22 14.18
N ASN A 19 -1.33 14.37 15.36
CA ASN A 19 -1.12 13.49 16.51
C ASN A 19 -2.31 12.53 16.78
N ASP A 20 -3.32 12.51 15.90
CA ASP A 20 -4.46 11.62 16.03
C ASP A 20 -4.13 10.23 15.47
N ARG A 21 -3.84 9.29 16.37
CA ARG A 21 -3.48 7.92 16.03
C ARG A 21 -4.66 7.10 15.53
N GLN A 22 -5.88 7.45 15.93
CA GLN A 22 -7.08 6.77 15.46
C GLN A 22 -7.34 7.17 14.01
N ASN A 23 -7.38 8.48 13.74
CA ASN A 23 -7.54 8.99 12.39
C ASN A 23 -6.47 8.42 11.45
N LEU A 24 -5.19 8.47 11.87
CA LEU A 24 -4.11 7.90 11.06
C LEU A 24 -4.34 6.42 10.69
N ALA A 25 -4.87 5.61 11.60
CA ALA A 25 -5.14 4.20 11.33
C ALA A 25 -6.31 4.02 10.36
N GLU A 26 -7.33 4.87 10.43
CA GLU A 26 -8.47 4.91 9.51
C GLU A 26 -8.00 5.24 8.08
N GLU A 27 -7.21 6.30 7.91
CA GLU A 27 -6.67 6.72 6.61
C GLU A 27 -5.80 5.65 5.93
N PHE A 28 -5.02 4.88 6.72
CA PHE A 28 -4.26 3.74 6.17
C PHE A 28 -5.19 2.65 5.63
N ALA A 29 -6.31 2.40 6.30
CA ALA A 29 -7.29 1.41 5.86
C ALA A 29 -8.02 1.89 4.59
N ASP A 30 -8.35 3.17 4.49
CA ASP A 30 -9.07 3.72 3.34
C ASP A 30 -8.23 3.69 2.06
N VAL A 31 -6.92 3.98 2.13
CA VAL A 31 -5.99 3.78 1.00
C VAL A 31 -6.00 2.33 0.51
N ILE A 32 -5.99 1.34 1.42
CA ILE A 32 -6.07 -0.08 1.05
C ILE A 32 -7.43 -0.43 0.43
N ALA A 33 -8.53 0.09 0.97
CA ALA A 33 -9.87 -0.16 0.47
C ALA A 33 -10.02 0.33 -0.98
N TRP A 34 -9.53 1.53 -1.28
CA TRP A 34 -9.63 2.09 -2.63
C TRP A 34 -8.62 1.51 -3.61
N LEU A 35 -7.42 1.14 -3.16
CA LEU A 35 -6.47 0.37 -3.98
C LEU A 35 -7.09 -0.97 -4.41
N THR A 36 -7.70 -1.70 -3.47
CA THR A 36 -8.39 -2.96 -3.74
C THR A 36 -9.57 -2.76 -4.68
N THR A 37 -10.32 -1.68 -4.50
CA THR A 37 -11.44 -1.32 -5.39
C THR A 37 -10.98 -1.10 -6.83
N ILE A 38 -9.87 -0.40 -7.04
CA ILE A 38 -9.31 -0.17 -8.38
C ILE A 38 -8.78 -1.48 -8.98
N ALA A 39 -8.12 -2.33 -8.19
CA ALA A 39 -7.66 -3.64 -8.65
C ALA A 39 -8.83 -4.51 -9.15
N ASN A 40 -9.94 -4.55 -8.40
CA ASN A 40 -11.16 -5.26 -8.81
C ASN A 40 -11.73 -4.72 -10.13
N VAL A 41 -11.79 -3.39 -10.29
CA VAL A 41 -12.27 -2.75 -11.53
C VAL A 41 -11.34 -3.03 -12.72
N ALA A 42 -10.05 -3.20 -12.47
CA ALA A 42 -9.06 -3.58 -13.48
C ALA A 42 -8.99 -5.11 -13.72
N GLU A 43 -9.86 -5.90 -13.07
CA GLU A 43 -9.87 -7.37 -13.16
C GLU A 43 -8.53 -8.00 -12.72
N ILE A 44 -7.87 -7.39 -11.73
CA ILE A 44 -6.62 -7.87 -11.14
C ILE A 44 -6.89 -8.50 -9.77
N ASP A 45 -6.52 -9.78 -9.62
CA ASP A 45 -6.40 -10.41 -8.31
C ASP A 45 -5.18 -9.83 -7.57
N LEU A 46 -5.44 -8.84 -6.72
CA LEU A 46 -4.42 -8.13 -5.96
C LEU A 46 -3.65 -9.08 -5.03
N ASN A 47 -4.31 -10.09 -4.45
CA ASN A 47 -3.66 -11.06 -3.58
C ASN A 47 -2.68 -11.94 -4.37
N ALA A 48 -3.10 -12.47 -5.52
CA ALA A 48 -2.22 -13.24 -6.40
C ALA A 48 -1.02 -12.40 -6.86
N ALA A 49 -1.23 -11.12 -7.20
CA ALA A 49 -0.15 -10.20 -7.59
C ALA A 49 0.85 -9.96 -6.44
N LEU A 50 0.35 -9.75 -5.22
CA LEU A 50 1.20 -9.59 -4.02
C LEU A 50 2.00 -10.85 -3.72
N VAL A 51 1.38 -12.03 -3.77
CA VAL A 51 2.08 -13.31 -3.54
C VAL A 51 3.13 -13.56 -4.62
N ALA A 52 2.81 -13.30 -5.89
CA ALA A 52 3.75 -13.47 -6.99
C ALA A 52 4.98 -12.55 -6.85
N LYS A 53 4.79 -11.31 -6.38
CA LYS A 53 5.88 -10.34 -6.24
C LYS A 53 6.65 -10.47 -4.93
N TYR A 54 5.97 -10.72 -3.82
CA TYR A 54 6.54 -10.61 -2.46
C TYR A 54 6.36 -11.88 -1.62
N GLY A 55 5.64 -12.90 -2.10
CA GLY A 55 5.36 -14.12 -1.33
C GLY A 55 6.60 -14.95 -1.01
N GLY A 56 7.68 -14.81 -1.79
CA GLY A 56 9.00 -15.39 -1.51
C GLY A 56 9.94 -14.50 -0.69
N GLY A 57 9.48 -13.33 -0.23
CA GLY A 57 10.31 -12.29 0.36
C GLY A 57 10.59 -11.13 -0.61
N CYS A 58 11.45 -10.21 -0.20
CA CYS A 58 11.85 -9.06 -1.01
C CYS A 58 12.41 -9.51 -2.38
N PRO A 59 12.00 -8.91 -3.51
CA PRO A 59 12.52 -9.25 -4.83
C PRO A 59 14.03 -9.05 -4.99
N GLY A 60 14.64 -8.16 -4.19
CA GLY A 60 16.07 -7.88 -4.23
C GLY A 60 16.89 -8.88 -3.41
N CYS A 61 16.56 -9.09 -2.13
CA CYS A 61 17.38 -9.90 -1.21
C CYS A 61 16.77 -11.26 -0.82
N GLY A 62 15.55 -11.57 -1.22
CA GLY A 62 14.86 -12.84 -0.93
C GLY A 62 14.44 -13.03 0.54
N LYS A 63 14.66 -12.05 1.41
CA LYS A 63 14.29 -12.12 2.84
C LYS A 63 12.87 -11.59 3.06
N LEU A 64 12.14 -12.17 4.02
CA LEU A 64 10.82 -11.68 4.43
C LEU A 64 10.89 -10.30 5.10
N VAL A 65 11.94 -10.07 5.89
CA VAL A 65 12.31 -8.74 6.37
C VAL A 65 13.38 -8.20 5.41
N CYS A 66 13.02 -7.19 4.63
CA CYS A 66 13.92 -6.62 3.63
C CYS A 66 15.16 -5.98 4.27
N GLU A 67 16.35 -6.33 3.77
CA GLU A 67 17.64 -5.74 4.17
C GLU A 67 18.35 -5.01 3.00
N CYS A 68 17.65 -4.81 1.87
CA CYS A 68 18.22 -4.05 0.75
C CYS A 68 18.55 -2.61 1.19
N PRO A 69 19.65 -2.03 0.67
CA PRO A 69 19.93 -0.60 0.83
C PRO A 69 18.71 0.25 0.40
N ASP A 70 18.52 1.42 1.00
CA ASP A 70 17.37 2.29 0.67
C ASP A 70 17.34 2.69 -0.82
N SER A 71 18.50 2.75 -1.48
CA SER A 71 18.62 3.02 -2.92
C SER A 71 18.10 1.88 -3.81
N GLU A 72 17.89 0.69 -3.26
CA GLU A 72 17.50 -0.54 -3.98
C GLU A 72 16.13 -1.06 -3.53
N LYS A 73 15.47 -0.38 -2.58
CA LYS A 73 14.08 -0.69 -2.22
C LYS A 73 13.20 -0.30 -3.42
N PRO A 74 12.40 -1.22 -3.98
CA PRO A 74 11.54 -0.95 -5.12
C PRO A 74 10.43 0.06 -4.82
#